data_AF-E4YX50-F1
#
_entry.id   AF-E4YX50-F1
#
_cell.length_a   1.000
_cell.length_b   1.000
_cell.length_c   1.000
_cell.angle_alpha   90.00
_cell.angle_beta   90.00
_cell.angle_gamma   90.00
#
_symmetry.space_group_name_H-M   'P 1'
#
loop_
_entity.id
_entity.type
_entity.pdbx_description
1 polymer ?
#
loop_
_entity_poly.entity_id
_entity_poly.type
_entity_poly.pdbx_seq_one_letter_code
_entity_poly.pdbx_strand_id
1 'polypeptide(L)' 'MKLTRSLARPIHKMSDALVGCGREAIVYGNCVNSWQDIQKGDCRREFEQFKNCYRKVLSDMMKKK' A
#
# COMPACT_ATOMS: atom_id res chain seq x y z
N MET A 1 14.36 7.28 -22.02
CA MET A 1 14.82 6.36 -20.95
C MET A 1 14.06 5.05 -21.05
N LYS A 2 14.72 3.94 -21.38
CA LYS A 2 14.09 2.61 -21.42
C LYS A 2 14.34 1.92 -20.08
N LEU A 3 13.38 1.98 -19.17
CA LEU A 3 13.43 1.20 -17.93
C LEU A 3 13.47 -0.29 -18.32
N THR A 4 14.50 -0.99 -17.87
CA THR A 4 14.76 -2.39 -18.21
C THR A 4 13.61 -3.28 -17.69
N ARG A 5 12.98 -3.99 -18.63
CA ARG A 5 11.68 -4.70 -18.53
C ARG A 5 11.62 -5.88 -17.54
N SER A 6 12.66 -6.11 -16.74
CA SER A 6 12.78 -7.26 -15.82
C SER A 6 12.49 -6.89 -14.35
N LEU A 7 12.91 -5.71 -13.86
CA LEU A 7 12.53 -5.17 -12.54
C LEU A 7 11.22 -4.37 -12.56
N ALA A 8 10.76 -3.98 -13.75
CA ALA A 8 9.50 -3.27 -13.89
C ALA A 8 8.31 -4.12 -13.37
N ARG A 9 8.32 -5.44 -13.58
CA ARG A 9 7.18 -6.30 -13.22
C ARG A 9 6.86 -6.31 -11.70
N PRO A 10 7.82 -6.50 -10.79
CA PRO A 10 7.52 -6.48 -9.35
C PRO A 10 7.17 -5.08 -8.83
N ILE A 11 7.84 -4.03 -9.30
CA ILE A 11 7.55 -2.65 -8.86
C ILE A 11 6.16 -2.22 -9.34
N HIS A 12 5.81 -2.51 -10.59
CA HIS A 12 4.46 -2.24 -11.11
C HIS A 12 3.39 -2.98 -10.30
N LYS A 13 3.59 -4.27 -9.95
CA LYS A 13 2.64 -5.01 -9.10
C LYS A 13 2.47 -4.38 -7.72
N MET A 14 3.53 -3.84 -7.13
CA MET A 14 3.45 -3.13 -5.85
C MET A 14 2.70 -1.81 -6.00
N SER A 15 2.95 -1.05 -7.06
CA SER A 15 2.23 0.19 -7.38
C SER A 15 0.75 -0.07 -7.65
N ASP A 16 0.41 -1.10 -8.43
CA ASP A 16 -0.98 -1.52 -8.68
C ASP A 16 -1.67 -1.96 -7.37
N ALA A 17 -0.96 -2.65 -6.47
CA ALA A 17 -1.49 -3.01 -5.17
C ALA A 17 -1.74 -1.79 -4.26
N LEU A 18 -0.88 -0.77 -4.32
CA LEU A 18 -1.11 0.50 -3.62
C LEU A 18 -2.34 1.23 -4.19
N VAL A 19 -2.48 1.28 -5.52
CA VAL A 19 -3.64 1.90 -6.19
C VAL A 19 -4.93 1.16 -5.85
N GLY A 20 -4.91 -0.17 -5.83
CA GLY A 20 -6.06 -1.00 -5.47
C GLY A 20 -6.56 -0.80 -4.04
N CYS A 21 -5.68 -0.37 -3.13
CA CYS A 21 -6.00 -0.04 -1.74
C CYS A 21 -5.94 1.47 -1.47
N GLY A 22 -6.11 2.29 -2.51
CA GLY A 22 -5.94 3.74 -2.44
C GLY A 22 -6.90 4.42 -1.47
N ARG A 23 -8.12 3.89 -1.28
CA ARG A 23 -9.07 4.41 -0.28
C ARG A 23 -8.53 4.24 1.14
N GLU A 24 -8.07 3.05 1.49
CA GLU A 24 -7.50 2.76 2.80
C GLU A 24 -6.19 3.53 3.03
N ALA A 25 -5.39 3.73 1.97
CA ALA A 25 -4.19 4.55 2.02
C ALA A 25 -4.52 6.03 2.33
N ILE A 26 -5.58 6.59 1.74
CA ILE A 26 -6.03 7.95 2.02
C ILE A 26 -6.52 8.06 3.47
N VAL A 27 -7.31 7.10 3.96
CA VAL A 27 -7.80 7.11 5.34
C VAL A 27 -6.64 7.04 6.34
N TYR A 28 -5.66 6.17 6.09
CA TYR A 28 -4.44 6.11 6.89
C TYR A 28 -3.64 7.41 6.82
N GLY A 29 -3.42 7.95 5.62
CA GLY A 29 -2.70 9.21 5.42
C GLY A 29 -3.37 10.40 6.10
N ASN A 30 -4.71 10.47 6.08
CA ASN A 30 -5.47 11.51 6.78
C ASN A 30 -5.27 11.39 8.29
N CYS A 31 -5.31 10.17 8.84
CA CYS A 31 -5.04 9.96 10.26
C CYS A 31 -3.63 10.46 10.60
N VAL A 32 -2.60 10.04 9.85
CA VAL A 32 -1.21 10.45 10.11
C VAL A 32 -1.05 11.97 10.04
N ASN A 33 -1.69 12.63 9.06
CA ASN A 33 -1.57 14.06 8.86
C ASN A 33 -2.26 14.90 9.96
N SER A 34 -3.18 14.31 10.72
CA SER A 34 -3.82 15.01 11.86
C SER A 34 -2.92 15.12 13.09
N TRP A 35 -1.83 14.35 13.17
CA TRP A 35 -0.93 14.35 14.33
C TRP A 35 0.32 15.19 14.06
N GLN A 36 0.65 16.10 14.99
CA GLN A 36 1.92 16.83 14.98
C GLN A 36 3.12 15.96 15.40
N ASP A 37 2.90 15.09 16.39
CA ASP A 37 3.87 14.09 16.85
C ASP A 37 3.17 12.73 16.81
N ILE A 38 3.44 11.94 15.77
CA ILE A 38 2.82 10.64 15.60
C ILE A 38 3.63 9.58 16.35
N GLN A 39 2.96 8.81 17.20
CA GLN A 39 3.55 7.66 17.87
C GLN A 39 3.07 6.35 17.26
N LYS A 40 3.82 5.29 17.58
CA LYS A 40 3.52 3.95 17.11
C LYS A 40 2.24 3.44 17.79
N GLY A 41 1.11 3.61 17.11
CA GLY A 41 -0.17 3.11 17.59
C GLY A 41 -1.36 4.04 17.32
N ASP A 42 -1.10 5.32 17.08
CA ASP A 42 -2.17 6.33 16.95
C ASP A 42 -3.12 6.05 15.77
N CYS A 43 -2.58 5.61 14.64
CA CYS A 43 -3.34 5.24 13.45
C CYS A 43 -3.37 3.72 13.22
N ARG A 44 -3.32 2.92 14.31
CA ARG A 44 -3.17 1.45 14.19
C ARG A 44 -4.31 0.82 13.40
N ARG A 45 -5.54 1.29 13.61
CA ARG A 45 -6.74 0.70 12.98
C ARG A 45 -6.78 0.96 11.47
N GLU A 46 -6.40 2.16 11.06
CA GLU A 46 -6.32 2.59 9.67
C GLU A 46 -5.16 1.88 8.97
N PHE A 47 -4.02 1.79 9.66
CA PHE A 47 -2.86 1.04 9.18
C PHE A 47 -3.18 -0.45 8.99
N GLU A 48 -3.88 -1.08 9.94
CA GLU A 48 -4.28 -2.49 9.84
C GLU A 48 -5.20 -2.74 8.65
N GLN A 49 -6.15 -1.85 8.40
CA GLN A 49 -7.03 -1.94 7.22
C GLN A 49 -6.24 -1.82 5.92
N PHE A 50 -5.41 -0.80 5.79
CA PHE A 50 -4.55 -0.62 4.62
C PHE A 50 -3.61 -1.81 4.42
N LYS A 51 -2.94 -2.27 5.48
CA LYS A 51 -2.03 -3.42 5.46
C LYS A 51 -2.75 -4.70 5.03
N ASN A 52 -3.97 -4.92 5.50
CA ASN A 52 -4.75 -6.11 5.14
C ASN A 52 -5.12 -6.11 3.66
N CYS A 53 -5.61 -4.97 3.14
CA CYS A 53 -5.88 -4.83 1.72
C CYS A 53 -4.59 -5.01 0.90
N TYR A 54 -3.52 -4.29 1.25
CA TYR A 54 -2.26 -4.32 0.53
C TYR A 54 -1.68 -5.74 0.44
N ARG A 55 -1.66 -6.46 1.57
CA ARG A 55 -1.19 -7.85 1.63
C ARG A 55 -2.05 -8.78 0.77
N LYS A 56 -3.38 -8.60 0.76
CA LYS A 56 -4.29 -9.41 -0.04
C LYS A 56 -4.04 -9.18 -1.53
N VAL A 57 -3.97 -7.93 -1.97
CA VAL A 57 -3.75 -7.58 -3.38
C VAL A 57 -2.36 -8.03 -3.86
N LEU A 58 -1.31 -7.83 -3.05
CA LEU A 58 0.02 -8.36 -3.35
C LEU A 58 0.03 -9.88 -3.51
N SER A 59 -0.60 -10.59 -2.57
CA SER A 59 -0.66 -12.05 -2.60
C SER A 59 -1.44 -12.57 -3.80
N ASP A 60 -2.51 -11.87 -4.21
CA ASP A 60 -3.30 -12.18 -5.41
C ASP A 60 -2.47 -11.97 -6.69
N MET A 61 -1.78 -10.84 -6.80
CA MET A 61 -0.94 -10.51 -7.95
C MET A 61 0.31 -11.39 -8.08
N MET A 62 0.74 -12.05 -7.00
CA MET A 62 1.81 -13.06 -7.02
C MET A 62 1.31 -14.46 -7.39
N LYS A 63 0.01 -14.75 -7.24
CA LYS A 63 -0.61 -16.05 -7.58
C LYS A 63 -1.08 -16.17 -9.03
N LYS A 64 -1.29 -15.05 -9.73
CA LYS A 64 -1.55 -15.04 -11.19
C LYS A 64 -0.30 -15.54 -11.93
N LYS A 65 -0.26 -16.86 -12.17
CA LYS A 65 0.71 -17.57 -13.01
C LYS A 65 0.08 -17.88 -14.36
#